data_AF-A0A917GG77-F1
#
_entry.id   AF-A0A917GG77-F1
#
_cell.length_a   1.000
_cell.length_b   1.000
_cell.length_c   1.000
_cell.angle_alpha   90.00
_cell.angle_beta   90.00
_cell.angle_gamma   90.00
#
_symmetry.space_group_name_H-M   'P 1'
#
loop_
_entity.id
_entity.type
_entity.pdbx_description
1 polymer ?
#
loop_
_entity_poly.entity_id
_entity_poly.type
_entity_poly.pdbx_seq_one_letter_code
_entity_poly.pdbx_strand_id
1 'polypeptide(L)'
;MGSKKNIILLSLFCFFFLEVSAQVGIGTTSPSASSALDIESDDSGVLIPRVVLTDTSLFAPISSAPEESLLVYNTNTINDVSPGYYYWKNSSWNRINDNSDKVYGEIYNDEIPSLLYYPDMQDMDVTEPIRFGNTGAVKGVTPIPHSPSSFEGFEIVRSGVYRVSYSISVIMYKQLIVVPPEDPPSAVRVGFYLTTGDVVISGDNSDLLNNRIPGSFSRGRITYLGHTSYSMSKIVHLDEGDNIRLFNTQTLAIIYVIPDTGTMNVELIQAD
;
A
#
# COMPACT_ATOMS: atom_id res chain seq x y z
N MET A 1 49.95 -60.86 -23.75
CA MET A 1 49.67 -59.40 -23.69
C MET A 1 48.19 -59.01 -23.90
N GLY A 2 47.26 -59.94 -24.21
CA GLY A 2 45.85 -59.59 -24.49
C GLY A 2 44.96 -59.27 -23.28
N SER A 3 45.17 -59.90 -22.11
CA SER A 3 44.27 -59.73 -20.96
C SER A 3 44.35 -58.34 -20.29
N LYS A 4 45.55 -57.73 -20.25
CA LYS A 4 45.75 -56.40 -19.65
C LYS A 4 45.07 -55.27 -20.45
N LYS A 5 45.03 -55.40 -21.78
CA LYS A 5 44.36 -54.42 -22.67
C LYS A 5 42.85 -54.42 -22.48
N ASN A 6 42.26 -55.60 -22.26
CA ASN A 6 40.83 -55.76 -22.03
C ASN A 6 40.39 -55.25 -20.65
N ILE A 7 41.22 -55.42 -19.61
CA ILE A 7 40.95 -54.85 -18.28
C ILE A 7 40.98 -53.32 -18.30
N ILE A 8 41.94 -52.72 -19.03
CA ILE A 8 42.00 -51.25 -19.18
C ILE A 8 40.77 -50.73 -19.94
N LEU A 9 40.35 -51.41 -21.01
CA LEU A 9 39.16 -51.03 -21.78
C LEU A 9 37.88 -51.12 -20.93
N LEU A 10 37.76 -52.16 -20.11
CA LEU A 10 36.64 -52.35 -19.19
C LEU A 10 36.62 -51.27 -18.10
N SER A 11 37.79 -50.93 -17.56
CA SER A 11 37.90 -49.85 -16.57
C SER A 11 37.50 -48.49 -17.17
N LEU A 12 37.96 -48.15 -18.38
CA LEU A 12 37.55 -46.94 -19.09
C LEU A 12 36.04 -46.93 -19.37
N PHE A 13 35.46 -48.05 -19.78
CA PHE A 13 34.02 -48.18 -20.00
C PHE A 13 33.22 -47.95 -18.72
N CYS A 14 33.67 -48.46 -17.57
CA CYS A 14 33.02 -48.22 -16.28
C CYS A 14 33.07 -46.74 -15.85
N PHE A 15 34.10 -45.97 -16.22
CA PHE A 15 34.18 -44.54 -15.91
C PHE A 15 33.21 -43.68 -16.73
N PHE A 16 32.74 -44.14 -17.89
CA PHE A 16 31.79 -43.39 -18.74
C PHE A 16 30.35 -43.35 -18.19
N PHE A 17 30.01 -44.18 -17.20
CA PHE A 17 28.66 -44.23 -16.60
C PHE A 17 28.53 -43.49 -15.26
N LEU A 18 29.55 -42.73 -14.86
CA LEU A 18 29.48 -41.92 -13.65
C LEU A 18 28.80 -40.58 -13.99
N GLU A 19 27.48 -40.51 -13.79
CA GLU A 19 26.77 -39.24 -13.76
C GLU A 19 27.12 -38.51 -12.45
N VAL A 20 27.87 -37.41 -12.57
CA VAL A 20 28.16 -36.53 -11.44
C VAL A 20 27.12 -35.42 -11.44
N SER A 21 26.19 -35.48 -10.49
CA SER A 21 25.22 -34.39 -10.27
C SER A 21 25.92 -33.20 -9.61
N ALA A 22 25.81 -32.01 -10.20
CA ALA A 22 26.39 -30.76 -9.68
C ALA A 22 25.46 -30.00 -8.72
N GLN A 23 24.28 -30.55 -8.41
CA GLN A 23 23.31 -29.96 -7.50
C GLN A 23 23.81 -29.99 -6.05
N VAL A 24 23.66 -28.88 -5.35
CA VAL A 24 24.06 -28.76 -3.94
C VAL A 24 22.84 -29.04 -3.07
N GLY A 25 22.90 -30.10 -2.27
CA GLY A 25 21.92 -30.38 -1.21
C GLY A 25 22.47 -29.98 0.15
N ILE A 26 21.69 -29.24 0.95
CA ILE A 26 21.97 -28.98 2.36
C ILE A 26 20.83 -29.55 3.19
N GLY A 27 21.11 -30.52 4.05
CA GLY A 27 20.07 -31.20 4.85
C GLY A 27 19.26 -32.26 4.09
N THR A 28 19.52 -32.46 2.79
CA THR A 28 18.91 -33.52 1.97
C THR A 28 19.94 -34.27 1.12
N THR A 29 19.80 -35.59 1.01
CA THR A 29 20.64 -36.43 0.12
C THR A 29 20.04 -36.58 -1.29
N SER A 30 18.81 -36.11 -1.48
CA SER A 30 18.09 -36.23 -2.74
C SER A 30 17.56 -34.87 -3.20
N PRO A 31 18.43 -33.90 -3.54
CA PRO A 31 18.01 -32.60 -4.03
C PRO A 31 17.06 -32.72 -5.23
N SER A 32 16.07 -31.84 -5.32
CA SER A 32 15.17 -31.76 -6.46
C SER A 32 15.95 -31.59 -7.76
N ALA A 33 15.61 -32.38 -8.78
CA ALA A 33 16.24 -32.32 -10.10
C ALA A 33 16.04 -30.99 -10.82
N SER A 34 15.11 -30.14 -10.37
CA SER A 34 14.89 -28.78 -10.89
C SER A 34 15.67 -27.70 -10.12
N SER A 35 16.54 -28.07 -9.18
CA SER A 35 17.25 -27.15 -8.31
C SER A 35 18.78 -27.26 -8.45
N ALA A 36 19.46 -26.12 -8.49
CA ALA A 36 20.91 -26.07 -8.36
C ALA A 36 21.36 -26.09 -6.88
N LEU A 37 20.50 -25.61 -5.98
CA LEU A 37 20.66 -25.63 -4.53
C LEU A 37 19.31 -26.01 -3.90
N ASP A 38 19.29 -27.07 -3.10
CA ASP A 38 18.13 -27.54 -2.33
C ASP A 38 18.48 -27.56 -0.85
N ILE A 39 17.64 -26.97 0.00
CA ILE A 39 17.90 -26.83 1.44
C ILE A 39 16.68 -27.34 2.19
N GLU A 40 16.86 -28.41 2.96
CA GLU A 40 15.83 -29.04 3.78
C GLU A 40 16.22 -28.94 5.26
N SER A 41 15.33 -28.38 6.09
CA SER A 41 15.51 -28.26 7.53
C SER A 41 14.15 -28.11 8.21
N ASP A 42 13.98 -28.79 9.35
CA ASP A 42 12.73 -28.74 10.13
C ASP A 42 12.68 -27.54 11.10
N ASP A 43 13.83 -26.97 11.47
CA ASP A 43 13.94 -26.01 12.58
C ASP A 43 14.83 -24.79 12.29
N SER A 44 15.40 -24.68 11.09
CA SER A 44 16.33 -23.62 10.72
C SER A 44 16.00 -23.01 9.35
N GLY A 45 16.42 -21.76 9.15
CA GLY A 45 16.25 -21.03 7.89
C GLY A 45 17.57 -20.73 7.19
N VAL A 46 17.49 -20.01 6.06
CA VAL A 46 18.67 -19.60 5.27
C VAL A 46 18.96 -18.12 5.49
N LEU A 47 20.20 -17.82 5.86
CA LEU A 47 20.70 -16.45 5.81
C LEU A 47 21.33 -16.19 4.44
N ILE A 48 20.67 -15.32 3.69
CA ILE A 48 21.22 -14.73 2.46
C ILE A 48 22.41 -13.81 2.82
N PRO A 49 23.42 -13.66 1.94
CA PRO A 49 24.57 -12.79 2.19
C PRO A 49 24.17 -11.41 2.70
N ARG A 50 24.71 -11.05 3.87
CA ARG A 50 24.48 -9.75 4.51
C ARG A 50 25.57 -8.78 4.09
N VAL A 51 25.18 -7.67 3.51
CA VAL A 51 26.09 -6.67 2.93
C VAL A 51 25.77 -5.28 3.44
N VAL A 52 26.74 -4.37 3.34
CA VAL A 52 26.60 -2.96 3.69
C VAL A 52 26.47 -2.18 2.39
N LEU A 53 25.23 -1.98 1.91
CA LEU A 53 25.00 -1.11 0.77
C LEU A 53 25.17 0.35 1.19
N THR A 54 25.53 1.20 0.24
CA THR A 54 25.61 2.64 0.45
C THR A 54 24.70 3.47 -0.46
N ASP A 55 24.31 2.94 -1.60
CA ASP A 55 23.48 3.61 -2.60
C ASP A 55 22.90 2.52 -3.53
N THR A 56 21.65 2.65 -3.98
CA THR A 56 21.08 1.65 -4.89
C THR A 56 21.74 1.62 -6.26
N SER A 57 22.36 2.71 -6.71
CA SER A 57 23.06 2.81 -8.00
C SER A 57 24.47 2.22 -8.00
N LEU A 58 25.03 1.92 -6.81
CA LEU A 58 26.37 1.37 -6.67
C LEU A 58 26.30 -0.15 -6.42
N PHE A 59 26.94 -0.94 -7.29
CA PHE A 59 27.01 -2.39 -7.09
C PHE A 59 27.87 -2.81 -5.89
N ALA A 60 28.72 -1.91 -5.38
CA ALA A 60 29.48 -2.12 -4.17
C ALA A 60 28.53 -2.48 -2.99
N PRO A 61 28.92 -3.40 -2.08
CA PRO A 61 30.26 -3.96 -1.88
C PRO A 61 30.55 -5.24 -2.69
N ILE A 62 29.71 -5.60 -3.64
CA ILE A 62 30.00 -6.73 -4.54
C ILE A 62 31.20 -6.34 -5.41
N SER A 63 32.20 -7.22 -5.52
CA SER A 63 33.49 -6.90 -6.16
C SER A 63 33.46 -7.00 -7.68
N SER A 64 32.61 -7.89 -8.22
CA SER A 64 32.34 -8.03 -9.64
C SER A 64 31.02 -7.37 -10.01
N ALA A 65 30.85 -7.05 -11.29
CA ALA A 65 29.54 -6.66 -11.81
C ALA A 65 28.51 -7.74 -11.41
N PRO A 66 27.47 -7.40 -10.65
CA PRO A 66 26.47 -8.36 -10.21
C PRO A 66 25.58 -8.76 -11.39
N GLU A 67 25.21 -10.03 -11.41
CA GLU A 67 24.25 -10.56 -12.38
C GLU A 67 22.82 -10.17 -12.00
N GLU A 68 21.95 -10.10 -13.01
CA GLU A 68 20.51 -9.91 -12.79
C GLU A 68 19.97 -10.95 -11.80
N SER A 69 19.11 -10.49 -10.88
CA SER A 69 18.53 -11.29 -9.78
C SER A 69 19.49 -11.70 -8.66
N LEU A 70 20.73 -11.18 -8.58
CA LEU A 70 21.60 -11.40 -7.43
C LEU A 70 20.92 -10.87 -6.15
N LEU A 71 20.71 -11.73 -5.14
CA LEU A 71 19.97 -11.42 -3.91
C LEU A 71 20.91 -11.22 -2.71
N VAL A 72 20.68 -10.15 -1.94
CA VAL A 72 21.41 -9.81 -0.71
C VAL A 72 20.48 -9.27 0.37
N TYR A 73 20.92 -9.29 1.62
CA TYR A 73 20.31 -8.53 2.71
C TYR A 73 21.19 -7.34 3.08
N ASN A 74 20.70 -6.11 2.90
CA ASN A 74 21.39 -4.91 3.34
C ASN A 74 21.24 -4.74 4.86
N THR A 75 22.32 -4.38 5.55
CA THR A 75 22.33 -4.11 7.00
C THR A 75 22.48 -2.63 7.35
N ASN A 76 22.63 -1.76 6.36
CA ASN A 76 22.97 -0.36 6.55
C ASN A 76 21.80 0.59 6.27
N THR A 77 21.80 1.76 6.91
CA THR A 77 20.91 2.88 6.58
C THR A 77 21.74 4.08 6.14
N ILE A 78 21.74 4.38 4.84
CA ILE A 78 22.48 5.51 4.27
C ILE A 78 21.91 5.83 2.89
N ASN A 79 21.89 7.11 2.49
CA ASN A 79 21.29 7.58 1.24
C ASN A 79 19.88 7.00 1.04
N ASP A 80 19.67 6.27 -0.07
CA ASP A 80 18.41 5.65 -0.46
C ASP A 80 18.29 4.16 -0.05
N VAL A 81 19.27 3.63 0.70
CA VAL A 81 19.24 2.25 1.21
C VAL A 81 18.93 2.20 2.70
N SER A 82 18.12 1.22 3.08
CA SER A 82 17.79 0.84 4.46
C SER A 82 17.84 -0.69 4.63
N PRO A 83 17.90 -1.21 5.88
CA PRO A 83 17.95 -2.64 6.10
C PRO A 83 16.79 -3.40 5.43
N GLY A 84 17.09 -4.53 4.81
CA GLY A 84 16.10 -5.32 4.06
C GLY A 84 16.71 -6.12 2.91
N TYR A 85 15.87 -6.88 2.22
CA TYR A 85 16.28 -7.67 1.06
C TYR A 85 16.37 -6.80 -0.19
N TYR A 86 17.43 -6.95 -0.97
CA TYR A 86 17.65 -6.29 -2.25
C TYR A 86 18.06 -7.31 -3.29
N TYR A 87 17.62 -7.11 -4.53
CA TYR A 87 18.09 -7.86 -5.68
C TYR A 87 18.61 -6.93 -6.77
N TRP A 88 19.64 -7.35 -7.49
CA TRP A 88 20.19 -6.56 -8.59
C TRP A 88 19.28 -6.66 -9.81
N LYS A 89 18.90 -5.52 -10.39
CA LYS A 89 18.13 -5.44 -11.64
C LYS A 89 18.31 -4.09 -12.32
N ASN A 90 18.42 -4.09 -13.65
CA ASN A 90 18.52 -2.89 -14.48
C ASN A 90 19.65 -1.93 -14.02
N SER A 91 20.80 -2.49 -13.63
CA SER A 91 21.94 -1.73 -13.09
C SER A 91 21.70 -1.00 -11.76
N SER A 92 20.75 -1.47 -10.94
CA SER A 92 20.54 -0.96 -9.59
C SER A 92 20.10 -2.05 -8.59
N TRP A 93 20.31 -1.78 -7.30
CA TRP A 93 19.74 -2.56 -6.21
C TRP A 93 18.27 -2.21 -6.03
N ASN A 94 17.39 -3.19 -6.22
CA ASN A 94 15.96 -3.04 -6.06
C ASN A 94 15.57 -3.71 -4.74
N ARG A 95 15.01 -2.92 -3.81
CA ARG A 95 14.52 -3.45 -2.54
C ARG A 95 13.30 -4.34 -2.80
N ILE A 96 13.25 -5.50 -2.17
CA ILE A 96 12.02 -6.29 -2.10
C ILE A 96 11.12 -5.57 -1.10
N ASN A 97 10.06 -4.94 -1.61
CA ASN A 97 9.15 -4.17 -0.77
C ASN A 97 8.58 -5.06 0.32
N ASP A 98 8.89 -4.72 1.57
CA ASP A 98 8.01 -5.05 2.68
C ASP A 98 6.78 -4.16 2.51
N ASN A 99 5.57 -4.67 2.78
CA ASN A 99 4.31 -3.93 2.58
C ASN A 99 4.14 -2.71 3.52
N SER A 100 5.23 -2.16 4.06
CA SER A 100 5.33 -1.03 4.99
C SER A 100 5.23 0.33 4.32
N ASP A 101 5.14 0.40 2.99
CA ASP A 101 4.98 1.64 2.21
C ASP A 101 3.50 2.06 2.04
N LYS A 102 2.60 1.44 2.83
CA LYS A 102 1.16 1.75 2.84
C LYS A 102 0.82 2.62 4.04
N VAL A 103 0.25 3.79 3.77
CA VAL A 103 -0.32 4.64 4.81
C VAL A 103 -1.79 4.36 4.92
N TYR A 104 -2.23 3.98 6.12
CA TYR A 104 -3.62 3.71 6.47
C TYR A 104 -4.13 4.83 7.36
N GLY A 105 -5.20 5.53 7.00
CA GLY A 105 -5.98 6.36 7.91
C GLY A 105 -7.29 5.65 8.25
N GLU A 106 -7.53 5.35 9.52
CA GLU A 106 -8.85 4.93 9.99
C GLU A 106 -9.75 6.17 10.00
N ILE A 107 -10.83 6.13 9.22
CA ILE A 107 -11.78 7.25 9.16
C ILE A 107 -12.53 7.28 10.49
N TYR A 108 -12.38 8.40 11.19
CA TYR A 108 -13.10 8.76 12.40
C TYR A 108 -13.06 7.70 13.52
N ASN A 109 -12.04 7.80 14.37
CA ASN A 109 -11.92 7.08 15.65
C ASN A 109 -11.76 8.16 16.73
N ASP A 110 -12.85 8.55 17.40
CA ASP A 110 -12.80 9.50 18.51
C ASP A 110 -13.33 8.81 19.79
N GLU A 111 -12.51 8.78 20.84
CA GLU A 111 -12.76 8.08 22.10
C GLU A 111 -13.55 8.93 23.13
N ILE A 112 -14.61 9.68 22.75
CA ILE A 112 -15.41 10.41 23.75
C ILE A 112 -16.93 10.15 23.60
N PRO A 113 -17.50 9.24 24.43
CA PRO A 113 -18.94 9.05 24.49
C PRO A 113 -19.60 10.09 25.40
N SER A 114 -20.58 10.86 24.89
CA SER A 114 -21.58 11.51 25.73
C SER A 114 -23.01 11.16 25.32
N LEU A 115 -23.55 10.24 26.11
CA LEU A 115 -24.90 9.67 26.14
C LEU A 115 -26.04 10.69 25.90
N LEU A 116 -26.96 10.33 24.98
CA LEU A 116 -28.22 10.99 24.51
C LEU A 116 -28.16 11.77 23.18
N TYR A 117 -27.01 11.77 22.53
CA TYR A 117 -26.76 12.32 21.19
C TYR A 117 -25.63 11.46 20.65
N TYR A 118 -25.69 10.91 19.43
CA TYR A 118 -24.59 10.10 18.88
C TYR A 118 -23.38 11.05 18.69
N PRO A 119 -22.40 11.11 19.62
CA PRO A 119 -21.35 12.13 19.62
C PRO A 119 -20.20 11.72 18.69
N ASP A 120 -20.19 10.46 18.31
CA ASP A 120 -19.13 9.80 17.56
C ASP A 120 -19.51 9.81 16.07
N MET A 121 -20.06 10.88 15.53
CA MET A 121 -20.47 10.93 14.14
C MET A 121 -20.05 12.26 13.52
N GLN A 122 -19.16 12.23 12.52
CA GLN A 122 -18.82 13.43 11.79
C GLN A 122 -20.02 13.85 10.92
N ASP A 123 -20.52 15.07 11.15
CA ASP A 123 -21.42 15.76 10.23
C ASP A 123 -20.73 15.92 8.88
N MET A 124 -21.39 15.45 7.81
CA MET A 124 -20.88 15.66 6.45
C MET A 124 -21.04 17.12 6.04
N ASP A 125 -19.97 17.90 6.19
CA ASP A 125 -19.85 19.27 5.69
C ASP A 125 -19.04 19.29 4.39
N VAL A 126 -19.59 19.87 3.32
CA VAL A 126 -18.88 19.98 2.04
C VAL A 126 -17.67 20.92 2.09
N THR A 127 -17.60 21.77 3.10
CA THR A 127 -16.56 22.78 3.27
C THR A 127 -15.34 22.27 4.05
N GLU A 128 -15.48 21.13 4.72
CA GLU A 128 -14.40 20.49 5.46
C GLU A 128 -14.12 19.06 4.96
N PRO A 129 -12.86 18.60 5.00
CA PRO A 129 -12.54 17.22 4.68
C PRO A 129 -13.08 16.24 5.72
N ILE A 130 -13.29 15.00 5.28
CA ILE A 130 -13.55 13.87 6.17
C ILE A 130 -12.30 13.62 7.03
N ARG A 131 -12.50 13.45 8.33
CA ARG A 131 -11.43 13.33 9.32
C ARG A 131 -11.05 11.86 9.58
N PHE A 132 -9.80 11.66 9.96
CA PHE A 132 -9.20 10.36 10.30
C PHE A 132 -8.75 10.37 11.76
N GLY A 133 -8.93 9.26 12.47
CA GLY A 133 -8.49 9.13 13.86
C GLY A 133 -7.04 8.63 13.94
N ASN A 134 -6.81 7.37 13.61
CA ASN A 134 -5.47 6.77 13.70
C ASN A 134 -4.79 6.66 12.32
N THR A 135 -3.46 6.79 12.27
CA THR A 135 -2.65 6.63 11.05
C THR A 135 -1.56 5.58 11.19
N GLY A 136 -1.40 4.73 10.18
CA GLY A 136 -0.38 3.69 10.08
C GLY A 136 0.99 4.18 9.57
N ALA A 137 1.88 3.22 9.27
CA ALA A 137 3.27 3.46 8.84
C ALA A 137 3.38 4.47 7.70
N VAL A 138 4.44 5.29 7.74
CA VAL A 138 4.58 6.50 6.92
C VAL A 138 5.83 6.43 6.04
N LYS A 139 5.65 6.31 4.72
CA LYS A 139 6.71 6.53 3.73
C LYS A 139 6.10 7.11 2.45
N GLY A 140 6.65 8.22 1.98
CA GLY A 140 6.17 8.90 0.76
C GLY A 140 4.96 9.83 0.97
N VAL A 141 4.35 9.83 2.15
CA VAL A 141 3.36 10.85 2.57
C VAL A 141 3.60 11.28 4.01
N THR A 142 2.92 12.33 4.49
CA THR A 142 2.87 12.75 5.90
C THR A 142 1.41 13.07 6.27
N PRO A 143 0.87 12.55 7.39
CA PRO A 143 -0.48 12.93 7.83
C PRO A 143 -0.60 14.43 8.08
N ILE A 144 -1.69 15.05 7.64
CA ILE A 144 -1.98 16.47 7.87
C ILE A 144 -2.81 16.57 9.16
N PRO A 145 -2.26 17.12 10.26
CA PRO A 145 -2.99 17.21 11.53
C PRO A 145 -4.14 18.21 11.43
N HIS A 146 -5.29 17.85 11.98
CA HIS A 146 -6.44 18.74 12.13
C HIS A 146 -6.65 19.12 13.61
N SER A 147 -6.50 18.14 14.50
CA SER A 147 -6.55 18.33 15.95
C SER A 147 -5.55 17.39 16.64
N PRO A 148 -5.35 17.46 17.97
CA PRO A 148 -4.39 16.61 18.67
C PRO A 148 -4.58 15.09 18.46
N SER A 149 -5.80 14.65 18.14
CA SER A 149 -6.17 13.24 17.94
C SER A 149 -6.76 12.96 16.56
N SER A 150 -6.68 13.89 15.60
CA SER A 150 -7.25 13.68 14.27
C SER A 150 -6.49 14.33 13.14
N PHE A 151 -6.65 13.75 11.95
CA PHE A 151 -6.01 14.17 10.72
C PHE A 151 -7.07 14.49 9.67
N GLU A 152 -6.73 15.34 8.71
CA GLU A 152 -7.63 15.78 7.62
C GLU A 152 -7.19 15.30 6.24
N GLY A 153 -6.05 14.62 6.13
CA GLY A 153 -5.53 14.12 4.87
C GLY A 153 -4.07 13.71 4.96
N PHE A 154 -3.44 13.59 3.79
CA PHE A 154 -2.05 13.20 3.64
C PHE A 154 -1.33 14.11 2.65
N GLU A 155 -0.23 14.72 3.06
CA GLU A 155 0.70 15.47 2.21
C GLU A 155 1.66 14.50 1.53
N ILE A 156 1.83 14.59 0.22
CA ILE A 156 2.79 13.78 -0.53
C ILE A 156 4.20 14.34 -0.31
N VAL A 157 5.13 13.52 0.19
CA VAL A 157 6.53 13.95 0.44
C VAL A 157 7.51 13.49 -0.63
N ARG A 158 7.04 12.77 -1.64
CA ARG A 158 7.86 12.31 -2.75
C ARG A 158 7.01 12.16 -4.01
N SER A 159 7.39 12.79 -5.12
CA SER A 159 6.67 12.59 -6.38
C SER A 159 6.72 11.13 -6.84
N GLY A 160 5.62 10.67 -7.44
CA GLY A 160 5.53 9.32 -7.98
C GLY A 160 4.11 8.88 -8.32
N VAL A 161 3.98 7.60 -8.67
CA VAL A 161 2.71 6.93 -8.92
C VAL A 161 2.19 6.32 -7.63
N TYR A 162 1.00 6.74 -7.21
CA TYR A 162 0.32 6.28 -6.01
C TYR A 162 -0.95 5.50 -6.33
N ARG A 163 -1.27 4.53 -5.48
CA ARG A 163 -2.62 3.98 -5.35
C ARG A 163 -3.29 4.66 -4.18
N VAL A 164 -4.37 5.37 -4.45
CA VAL A 164 -5.22 5.96 -3.41
C VAL A 164 -6.55 5.24 -3.39
N SER A 165 -6.94 4.75 -2.22
CA SER A 165 -8.24 4.11 -2.03
C SER A 165 -8.93 4.58 -0.76
N TYR A 166 -10.25 4.56 -0.75
CA TYR A 166 -11.04 4.75 0.46
C TYR A 166 -12.20 3.76 0.49
N SER A 167 -12.65 3.46 1.69
CA SER A 167 -13.94 2.85 1.99
C SER A 167 -14.55 3.64 3.13
N ILE A 168 -15.81 4.03 3.04
CA ILE A 168 -16.48 4.81 4.08
C ILE A 168 -17.92 4.35 4.19
N SER A 169 -18.40 4.11 5.41
CA SER A 169 -19.81 3.80 5.65
C SER A 169 -20.51 4.99 6.29
N VAL A 170 -21.73 5.23 5.85
CA VAL A 170 -22.54 6.36 6.31
C VAL A 170 -23.96 5.93 6.65
N ILE A 171 -24.60 6.73 7.50
CA ILE A 171 -26.01 6.61 7.86
C ILE A 171 -26.72 7.95 7.65
N MET A 172 -27.92 7.92 7.08
CA MET A 172 -28.77 9.12 7.01
C MET A 172 -29.65 9.23 8.26
N TYR A 173 -29.48 10.32 9.00
CA TYR A 173 -30.26 10.58 10.21
C TYR A 173 -31.54 11.37 9.92
N LYS A 174 -31.50 12.36 9.01
CA LYS A 174 -32.66 13.21 8.73
C LYS A 174 -32.59 13.82 7.34
N GLN A 175 -33.73 13.92 6.65
CA GLN A 175 -33.83 14.69 5.42
C GLN A 175 -34.10 16.17 5.74
N LEU A 176 -33.35 17.09 5.11
CA LEU A 176 -33.48 18.54 5.36
C LEU A 176 -34.67 19.16 4.62
N ILE A 177 -35.25 18.44 3.65
CA ILE A 177 -36.48 18.80 2.96
C ILE A 177 -37.53 17.76 3.29
N VAL A 178 -38.63 18.19 3.91
CA VAL A 178 -39.83 17.36 4.04
C VAL A 178 -40.46 17.24 2.66
N VAL A 179 -40.14 16.17 1.93
CA VAL A 179 -40.96 15.80 0.79
C VAL A 179 -42.33 15.37 1.36
N PRO A 180 -43.47 15.88 0.83
CA PRO A 180 -44.80 15.43 1.24
C PRO A 180 -44.87 13.90 1.26
N PRO A 181 -45.72 13.29 2.08
CA PRO A 181 -45.75 11.84 2.25
C PRO A 181 -46.35 11.17 1.01
N GLU A 182 -45.56 11.06 -0.05
CA GLU A 182 -45.73 10.04 -1.07
C GLU A 182 -44.65 8.97 -0.82
N ASP A 183 -45.13 7.76 -0.57
CA ASP A 183 -44.47 6.45 -0.68
C ASP A 183 -43.13 6.42 -1.48
N PRO A 184 -42.06 5.70 -1.06
CA PRO A 184 -41.36 5.61 0.24
C PRO A 184 -40.36 6.79 0.44
N PRO A 185 -39.62 6.93 1.57
CA PRO A 185 -38.68 8.05 1.80
C PRO A 185 -37.76 8.29 0.60
N SER A 186 -37.83 9.50 0.04
CA SER A 186 -37.09 9.90 -1.16
C SER A 186 -35.59 9.75 -0.93
N ALA A 187 -34.97 8.76 -1.58
CA ALA A 187 -33.55 8.50 -1.40
C ALA A 187 -32.70 9.70 -1.86
N VAL A 188 -31.84 10.20 -0.97
CA VAL A 188 -30.96 11.37 -1.17
C VAL A 188 -29.65 10.92 -1.79
N ARG A 189 -29.09 11.74 -2.70
CA ARG A 189 -27.80 11.46 -3.32
C ARG A 189 -26.67 11.81 -2.37
N VAL A 190 -25.72 10.89 -2.26
CA VAL A 190 -24.47 11.06 -1.50
C VAL A 190 -23.33 10.64 -2.40
N GLY A 191 -22.22 11.35 -2.32
CA GLY A 191 -21.01 10.97 -3.03
C GLY A 191 -19.78 11.49 -2.32
N PHE A 192 -18.67 10.88 -2.67
CA PHE A 192 -17.36 11.14 -2.12
C PHE A 192 -16.35 11.30 -3.25
N TYR A 193 -15.35 12.14 -3.06
CA TYR A 193 -14.28 12.38 -4.02
C TYR A 193 -12.99 12.80 -3.32
N LEU A 194 -11.86 12.60 -4.00
CA LEU A 194 -10.55 13.03 -3.53
C LEU A 194 -10.13 14.34 -4.19
N THR A 195 -9.31 15.10 -3.48
CA THR A 195 -8.66 16.33 -3.98
C THR A 195 -7.13 16.25 -3.78
N THR A 196 -6.36 17.09 -4.49
CA THR A 196 -4.89 17.24 -4.36
C THR A 196 -4.46 18.63 -3.84
N GLY A 197 -5.39 19.46 -3.37
CA GLY A 197 -5.11 20.86 -3.03
C GLY A 197 -5.41 21.25 -1.59
N ASP A 198 -4.97 22.46 -1.24
CA ASP A 198 -5.31 23.11 0.02
C ASP A 198 -6.79 23.44 0.14
N VAL A 199 -7.28 23.44 1.38
CA VAL A 199 -8.63 23.89 1.71
C VAL A 199 -8.68 25.42 1.55
N VAL A 200 -8.86 25.90 0.32
CA VAL A 200 -9.16 27.32 0.09
C VAL A 200 -10.64 27.52 0.33
N ILE A 201 -10.98 27.96 1.56
CA ILE A 201 -12.32 28.42 1.93
C ILE A 201 -12.52 29.82 1.34
N SER A 202 -12.56 29.93 0.01
CA SER A 202 -13.33 31.00 -0.60
C SER A 202 -14.77 30.49 -0.60
N GLY A 203 -15.77 31.30 -0.20
CA GLY A 203 -17.17 30.87 -0.09
C GLY A 203 -17.83 30.44 -1.41
N ASP A 204 -17.04 30.14 -2.44
CA ASP A 204 -17.41 29.59 -3.73
C ASP A 204 -16.88 28.16 -3.85
N ASN A 205 -17.77 27.19 -4.07
CA ASN A 205 -17.44 25.77 -4.21
C ASN A 205 -16.59 25.46 -5.47
N SER A 206 -16.21 26.47 -6.25
CA SER A 206 -15.39 26.37 -7.46
C SER A 206 -14.00 25.79 -7.19
N ASP A 207 -13.38 26.13 -6.07
CA ASP A 207 -11.99 25.74 -5.78
C ASP A 207 -11.88 24.24 -5.44
N LEU A 208 -12.91 23.67 -4.78
CA LEU A 208 -13.02 22.24 -4.50
C LEU A 208 -13.23 21.39 -5.77
N LEU A 209 -13.90 21.94 -6.78
CA LEU A 209 -14.10 21.27 -8.06
C LEU A 209 -12.82 21.27 -8.92
N ASN A 210 -12.02 22.33 -8.82
CA ASN A 210 -10.77 22.48 -9.59
C ASN A 210 -9.66 21.56 -9.06
N ASN A 211 -9.61 21.32 -7.75
CA ASN A 211 -8.58 20.48 -7.11
C ASN A 211 -8.97 19.00 -7.03
N ARG A 212 -10.07 18.59 -7.66
CA ARG A 212 -10.57 17.21 -7.59
C ARG A 212 -9.72 16.28 -8.45
N ILE A 213 -9.31 15.15 -7.88
CA ILE A 213 -8.68 14.06 -8.62
C ILE A 213 -9.70 13.48 -9.61
N PRO A 214 -9.50 13.56 -10.93
CA PRO A 214 -10.48 13.11 -11.91
C PRO A 214 -10.79 11.61 -11.74
N GLY A 215 -12.06 11.21 -11.80
CA GLY A 215 -12.46 9.80 -11.65
C GLY A 215 -12.34 9.22 -10.24
N SER A 216 -12.02 10.02 -9.21
CA SER A 216 -11.94 9.58 -7.80
C SER A 216 -13.31 9.46 -7.09
N PHE A 217 -14.40 9.33 -7.83
CA PHE A 217 -15.75 9.46 -7.25
C PHE A 217 -16.45 8.14 -6.98
N SER A 218 -17.13 8.09 -5.85
CA SER A 218 -18.12 7.08 -5.52
C SER A 218 -19.43 7.77 -5.19
N ARG A 219 -20.56 7.31 -5.75
CA ARG A 219 -21.87 7.97 -5.57
C ARG A 219 -22.98 6.93 -5.48
N GLY A 220 -23.98 7.23 -4.67
CA GLY A 220 -25.17 6.41 -4.55
C GLY A 220 -26.34 7.17 -3.97
N ARG A 221 -27.34 6.43 -3.50
CA ARG A 221 -28.53 6.98 -2.86
C ARG A 221 -28.71 6.32 -1.49
N ILE A 222 -29.17 7.09 -0.52
CA ILE A 222 -29.44 6.64 0.84
C ILE A 222 -30.86 7.06 1.25
N THR A 223 -31.56 6.18 1.96
CA THR A 223 -32.91 6.41 2.49
C THR A 223 -32.85 6.69 3.99
N TYR A 224 -33.97 7.14 4.58
CA TYR A 224 -34.03 7.51 6.00
C TYR A 224 -33.70 6.31 6.90
N LEU A 225 -32.75 6.51 7.83
CA LEU A 225 -32.13 5.45 8.67
C LEU A 225 -31.47 4.33 7.85
N GLY A 226 -31.29 4.52 6.55
CA GLY A 226 -30.52 3.63 5.71
C GLY A 226 -29.03 3.80 5.96
N HIS A 227 -28.30 2.70 5.84
CA HIS A 227 -26.85 2.66 5.87
C HIS A 227 -26.32 2.22 4.52
N THR A 228 -25.20 2.76 4.09
CA THR A 228 -24.53 2.34 2.87
C THR A 228 -23.04 2.64 2.93
N SER A 229 -22.26 1.95 2.10
CA SER A 229 -20.81 2.13 2.04
C SER A 229 -20.40 2.58 0.65
N TYR A 230 -19.42 3.48 0.61
CA TYR A 230 -18.82 4.02 -0.60
C TYR A 230 -17.35 3.66 -0.60
N SER A 231 -16.90 3.07 -1.70
CA SER A 231 -15.50 2.73 -1.87
C SER A 231 -15.01 3.17 -3.24
N MET A 232 -13.71 3.45 -3.32
CA MET A 232 -13.02 3.85 -4.54
C MET A 232 -11.54 3.44 -4.45
N SER A 233 -10.94 3.07 -5.57
CA SER A 233 -9.50 2.86 -5.69
C SER A 233 -9.03 3.42 -7.03
N LYS A 234 -7.95 4.21 -7.01
CA LYS A 234 -7.41 4.88 -8.18
C LYS A 234 -5.89 4.88 -8.15
N ILE A 235 -5.29 4.63 -9.31
CA ILE A 235 -3.88 4.90 -9.55
C ILE A 235 -3.76 6.31 -10.13
N VAL A 236 -2.90 7.12 -9.55
CA VAL A 236 -2.71 8.53 -9.90
C VAL A 236 -1.25 8.92 -9.67
N HIS A 237 -0.69 9.73 -10.57
CA HIS A 237 0.60 10.37 -10.35
C HIS A 237 0.37 11.60 -9.47
N LEU A 238 1.18 11.75 -8.42
CA LEU A 238 1.11 12.82 -7.44
C LEU A 238 2.49 13.44 -7.29
N ASP A 239 2.52 14.75 -7.12
CA ASP A 239 3.74 15.52 -6.93
C ASP A 239 4.01 15.76 -5.45
N GLU A 240 5.29 15.93 -5.10
CA GLU A 240 5.68 16.40 -3.76
C GLU A 240 4.98 17.72 -3.42
N GLY A 241 4.34 17.77 -2.25
CA GLY A 241 3.50 18.87 -1.78
C GLY A 241 2.01 18.73 -2.08
N ASP A 242 1.58 17.74 -2.88
CA ASP A 242 0.15 17.49 -3.10
C ASP A 242 -0.53 17.08 -1.79
N ASN A 243 -1.71 17.64 -1.52
CA ASN A 243 -2.48 17.34 -0.32
C ASN A 243 -3.71 16.50 -0.63
N ILE A 244 -3.68 15.23 -0.25
CA ILE A 244 -4.76 14.26 -0.51
C ILE A 244 -5.79 14.32 0.61
N ARG A 245 -6.98 14.81 0.27
CA ARG A 245 -8.13 14.92 1.19
C ARG A 245 -9.38 14.27 0.60
N LEU A 246 -10.20 13.68 1.47
CA LEU A 246 -11.49 13.08 1.13
C LEU A 246 -12.60 14.08 1.44
N PHE A 247 -13.46 14.39 0.46
CA PHE A 247 -14.61 15.27 0.63
C PHE A 247 -15.90 14.57 0.26
N ASN A 248 -17.01 15.04 0.83
CA ASN A 248 -18.34 14.68 0.38
C ASN A 248 -18.95 15.70 -0.58
N THR A 249 -19.90 15.24 -1.39
CA THR A 249 -20.75 16.12 -2.20
C THR A 249 -21.85 16.73 -1.35
N GLN A 250 -22.38 17.88 -1.79
CA GLN A 250 -23.56 18.48 -1.17
C GLN A 250 -24.74 17.49 -1.14
N THR A 251 -25.36 17.37 0.04
CA THR A 251 -26.51 16.51 0.29
C THR A 251 -27.70 17.35 0.76
N LEU A 252 -28.91 16.82 0.55
CA LEU A 252 -30.15 17.44 1.05
C LEU A 252 -30.60 16.78 2.36
N ALA A 253 -29.65 16.26 3.13
CA ALA A 253 -29.88 15.47 4.33
C ALA A 253 -28.72 15.58 5.31
N ILE A 254 -29.03 15.42 6.59
CA ILE A 254 -28.04 15.21 7.65
C ILE A 254 -27.62 13.75 7.57
N ILE A 255 -26.34 13.55 7.24
CA ILE A 255 -25.72 12.25 7.05
C ILE A 255 -24.44 12.25 7.86
N TYR A 256 -24.23 11.12 8.51
CA TYR A 256 -23.10 10.91 9.40
C TYR A 256 -22.20 9.80 8.86
N VAL A 257 -20.91 9.98 9.05
CA VAL A 257 -19.93 8.90 8.90
C VAL A 257 -20.04 7.98 10.12
N ILE A 258 -20.08 6.67 9.87
CA ILE A 258 -20.09 5.67 10.93
C ILE A 258 -18.64 5.43 11.39
N PRO A 259 -18.32 5.57 12.69
CA PRO A 259 -16.98 5.31 13.23
C PRO A 259 -16.45 3.93 12.88
N ASP A 260 -15.13 3.81 12.78
CA ASP A 260 -14.40 2.53 12.66
C ASP A 260 -14.81 1.65 11.46
N THR A 261 -15.64 2.17 10.56
CA THR A 261 -16.12 1.45 9.37
C THR A 261 -15.51 1.99 8.08
N GLY A 262 -14.64 3.01 8.19
CA GLY A 262 -14.00 3.63 7.05
C GLY A 262 -12.47 3.58 7.14
N THR A 263 -11.84 3.48 5.98
CA THR A 263 -10.39 3.55 5.83
C THR A 263 -10.04 4.37 4.60
N MET A 264 -8.89 5.02 4.63
CA MET A 264 -8.25 5.60 3.46
C MET A 264 -6.81 5.11 3.39
N ASN A 265 -6.39 4.71 2.19
CA ASN A 265 -5.04 4.22 1.94
C ASN A 265 -4.37 5.06 0.89
N VAL A 266 -3.14 5.48 1.17
CA VAL A 266 -2.24 6.11 0.19
C VAL A 266 -0.98 5.28 0.12
N GLU A 267 -0.76 4.63 -1.01
CA GLU A 267 0.33 3.67 -1.24
C GLU A 267 1.19 4.15 -2.40
N LEU A 268 2.48 4.39 -2.15
CA LEU A 268 3.45 4.66 -3.20
C LEU A 268 3.73 3.37 -3.98
N ILE A 269 3.36 3.32 -5.26
CA ILE A 269 3.62 2.19 -6.14
C ILE A 269 5.02 2.29 -6.74
N GLN A 270 5.38 3.50 -7.20
CA GLN A 270 6.62 3.76 -7.90
C GLN A 270 7.01 5.22 -7.69
N ALA A 271 8.21 5.47 -7.19
CA ALA A 271 8.77 6.83 -7.15
C ALA A 271 9.28 7.25 -8.53
N ASP A 272 9.28 8.56 -8.78
CA ASP A 272 9.93 9.16 -9.95
C ASP A 272 11.46 9.04 -9.91
#